data_AF-A0A354QTD6-F1
#
_entry.id   AF-A0A354QTD6-F1
#
_cell.length_a   1.000
_cell.length_b   1.000
_cell.length_c   1.000
_cell.angle_alpha   90.00
_cell.angle_beta   90.00
_cell.angle_gamma   90.00
#
_symmetry.space_group_name_H-M   'P 1'
#
loop_
_entity.id
_entity.type
_entity.pdbx_description
1 polymer ?
#
loop_
_entity_poly.entity_id
_entity_poly.type
_entity_poly.pdbx_seq_one_letter_code
_entity_poly.pdbx_strand_id
1 'polypeptide(L)'
;QNQDVIEENPADWKVVTKRQPNEQEKTALEFAWKAIKYVKSNGIIVTNDHMTLGVGPGQTNRVASVRIALDQAKDRLDGAVLASDAFFPFADNVEEIAATGVKAIIQPGGSVRDQESINMADKYGIAMVFTGVRHFRH
;
A
#
# COMPACT_ATOMS: atom_id res chain seq x y z
N GLN A 1 24.48 7.21 -3.85
CA GLN A 1 23.26 6.41 -3.68
C GLN A 1 23.06 5.63 -4.97
N ASN A 2 23.02 4.29 -4.93
CA ASN A 2 22.76 3.50 -6.14
C ASN A 2 21.29 3.66 -6.54
N GLN A 3 21.02 3.71 -7.83
CA GLN A 3 19.66 3.76 -8.35
C GLN A 3 18.90 2.50 -7.91
N ASP A 4 17.64 2.65 -7.50
CA ASP A 4 16.79 1.53 -7.15
C ASP A 4 16.35 0.81 -8.44
N VAL A 5 17.17 -0.15 -8.88
CA VAL A 5 16.99 -0.98 -10.08
C VAL A 5 16.56 -2.41 -9.72
N ILE A 6 16.05 -2.65 -8.49
CA ILE A 6 15.59 -3.97 -8.10
C ILE A 6 14.44 -4.38 -9.01
N GLU A 7 14.67 -5.42 -9.81
CA GLU A 7 13.65 -6.09 -10.61
C GLU A 7 12.84 -6.97 -9.67
N GLU A 8 11.61 -6.57 -9.40
CA GLU A 8 10.72 -7.25 -8.48
C GLU A 8 9.73 -8.09 -9.26
N ASN A 9 9.64 -9.37 -8.88
CA ASN A 9 8.72 -10.30 -9.48
C ASN A 9 7.46 -10.43 -8.60
N PRO A 10 6.26 -10.10 -9.10
CA PRO A 10 5.01 -10.31 -8.37
C PRO A 10 4.80 -11.75 -7.88
N ALA A 11 5.44 -12.74 -8.51
CA ALA A 11 5.41 -14.13 -8.08
C ALA A 11 6.03 -14.38 -6.69
N ASP A 12 6.93 -13.50 -6.25
CA ASP A 12 7.58 -13.60 -4.93
C ASP A 12 6.75 -12.95 -3.82
N TRP A 13 5.66 -12.26 -4.17
CA TRP A 13 4.81 -11.57 -3.21
C TRP A 13 3.90 -12.54 -2.47
N LYS A 14 3.67 -12.26 -1.20
CA LYS A 14 2.85 -13.09 -0.32
C LYS A 14 1.57 -12.37 0.07
N VAL A 15 0.42 -12.96 -0.22
CA VAL A 15 -0.85 -12.55 0.39
C VAL A 15 -0.86 -13.05 1.83
N VAL A 16 -0.91 -12.12 2.80
CA VAL A 16 -0.79 -12.42 4.23
C VAL A 16 -2.12 -12.40 4.99
N THR A 17 -3.18 -11.91 4.35
CA THR A 17 -4.56 -11.91 4.85
C THR A 17 -5.38 -13.07 4.29
N LYS A 18 -6.56 -13.30 4.88
CA LYS A 18 -7.53 -14.31 4.42
C LYS A 18 -8.11 -14.00 3.05
N ARG A 19 -8.43 -12.73 2.79
CA ARG A 19 -8.96 -12.29 1.48
C ARG A 19 -7.84 -12.26 0.45
N GLN A 20 -8.11 -12.86 -0.72
CA GLN A 20 -7.26 -12.78 -1.89
C GLN A 20 -7.64 -11.56 -2.75
N PRO A 21 -6.68 -10.86 -3.38
CA PRO A 21 -6.99 -9.84 -4.35
C PRO A 21 -7.60 -10.47 -5.62
N ASN A 22 -8.56 -9.78 -6.23
CA ASN A 22 -9.07 -10.16 -7.55
C ASN A 22 -8.09 -9.74 -8.67
N GLU A 23 -8.35 -10.12 -9.93
CA GLU A 23 -7.43 -9.83 -11.04
C GLU A 23 -7.21 -8.32 -11.27
N GLN A 24 -8.25 -7.50 -11.18
CA GLN A 24 -8.13 -6.04 -11.33
C GLN A 24 -7.29 -5.45 -10.19
N GLU A 25 -7.50 -5.90 -8.96
CA GLU A 25 -6.72 -5.50 -7.80
C GLU A 25 -5.25 -5.93 -7.93
N LYS A 26 -4.95 -7.12 -8.46
CA LYS A 26 -3.57 -7.56 -8.72
C LYS A 26 -2.86 -6.62 -9.69
N THR A 27 -3.49 -6.30 -10.83
CA THR A 27 -2.95 -5.34 -11.80
C THR A 27 -2.73 -3.96 -11.16
N ALA A 28 -3.69 -3.49 -10.37
CA ALA A 28 -3.57 -2.23 -9.65
C ALA A 28 -2.44 -2.25 -8.62
N LEU A 29 -2.25 -3.34 -7.87
CA LEU A 29 -1.18 -3.48 -6.86
C LEU A 29 0.19 -3.48 -7.53
N GLU A 30 0.33 -4.16 -8.68
CA GLU A 30 1.56 -4.13 -9.47
C GLU A 30 1.90 -2.73 -9.97
N PHE A 31 0.90 -2.01 -10.47
CA PHE A 31 1.08 -0.63 -10.90
C PHE A 31 1.45 0.27 -9.71
N ALA A 32 0.73 0.17 -8.60
CA ALA A 32 0.98 0.93 -7.37
C ALA A 32 2.40 0.71 -6.84
N TRP A 33 2.87 -0.55 -6.84
CA TRP A 33 4.19 -0.92 -6.36
C TRP A 33 5.33 -0.42 -7.26
N LYS A 34 5.13 -0.41 -8.58
CA LYS A 34 6.09 0.22 -9.49
C LYS A 34 6.12 1.74 -9.31
N ALA A 35 4.97 2.37 -9.08
CA ALA A 35 4.84 3.80 -8.96
C ALA A 35 5.36 4.35 -7.61
N ILE A 36 5.23 3.61 -6.51
CA ILE A 36 5.58 4.11 -5.17
C ILE A 36 7.08 4.43 -5.03
N LYS A 37 7.96 3.81 -5.83
CA LYS A 37 9.42 4.11 -5.89
C LYS A 37 9.74 5.57 -6.22
N TYR A 38 8.77 6.29 -6.78
CA TYR A 38 8.90 7.70 -7.15
C TYR A 38 8.33 8.68 -6.12
N VAL A 39 7.67 8.17 -5.08
CA VAL A 39 7.09 8.98 -4.00
C VAL A 39 8.12 9.15 -2.88
N LYS A 40 8.26 10.38 -2.36
CA LYS A 40 9.16 10.65 -1.23
C LYS A 40 8.63 10.01 0.06
N SER A 41 9.51 9.40 0.82
CA SER A 41 9.19 8.70 2.07
C SER A 41 8.80 9.66 3.21
N ASN A 42 7.83 9.35 4.08
CA ASN A 42 6.95 8.17 4.10
C ASN A 42 5.93 8.23 2.95
N GLY A 43 6.08 7.38 1.94
CA GLY A 43 5.30 7.44 0.71
C GLY A 43 4.09 6.54 0.77
N ILE A 44 2.92 7.11 0.46
CA ILE A 44 1.68 6.38 0.19
C ILE A 44 1.17 6.77 -1.19
N ILE A 45 0.72 5.79 -1.97
CA ILE A 45 0.05 6.01 -3.25
C ILE A 45 -1.23 5.18 -3.29
N VAL A 46 -2.31 5.79 -3.78
CA VAL A 46 -3.56 5.12 -4.10
C VAL A 46 -3.68 5.10 -5.62
N THR A 47 -3.94 3.93 -6.18
CA THR A 47 -4.08 3.74 -7.63
C THR A 47 -5.26 2.82 -7.92
N ASN A 48 -5.72 2.80 -9.16
CA ASN A 48 -6.44 1.66 -9.71
C ASN A 48 -5.52 0.95 -10.74
N ASP A 49 -6.10 0.16 -11.64
CA ASP A 49 -5.39 -0.63 -12.65
C ASP A 49 -4.78 0.21 -13.79
N HIS A 50 -5.10 1.51 -13.89
CA HIS A 50 -4.68 2.36 -15.01
C HIS A 50 -4.13 3.73 -14.62
N MET A 51 -4.38 4.23 -13.41
CA MET A 51 -3.92 5.55 -12.99
C MET A 51 -3.70 5.71 -11.49
N THR A 52 -2.89 6.71 -11.14
CA THR A 52 -2.77 7.22 -9.78
C THR A 52 -3.98 8.07 -9.42
N LEU A 53 -4.55 7.80 -8.25
CA LEU A 53 -5.74 8.48 -7.71
C LEU A 53 -5.39 9.45 -6.60
N GLY A 54 -4.35 9.16 -5.82
CA GLY A 54 -3.90 10.02 -4.74
C GLY A 54 -2.48 9.70 -4.31
N VAL A 55 -1.74 10.73 -3.89
CA VAL A 55 -0.35 10.61 -3.43
C VAL A 55 -0.20 11.34 -2.11
N GLY A 56 0.33 10.63 -1.11
CA GLY A 56 0.74 11.16 0.18
C GLY A 56 2.26 11.12 0.32
N PRO A 57 2.98 12.16 -0.13
CA PRO A 57 4.45 12.18 -0.06
C PRO A 57 4.96 12.81 1.25
N GLY A 58 6.07 12.29 1.76
CA GLY A 58 7.02 13.06 2.58
C GLY A 58 6.59 13.47 3.99
N GLN A 59 5.61 12.79 4.60
CA GLN A 59 5.14 13.16 5.94
C GLN A 59 6.02 12.58 7.05
N THR A 60 6.05 13.28 8.20
CA THR A 60 6.79 12.86 9.40
C THR A 60 6.27 11.57 10.00
N ASN A 61 4.98 11.26 9.82
CA ASN A 61 4.36 10.00 10.19
C ASN A 61 3.56 9.42 9.01
N ARG A 62 3.46 8.08 8.96
CA ARG A 62 2.85 7.36 7.84
C ARG A 62 1.34 7.55 7.75
N VAL A 63 0.66 7.66 8.88
CA VAL A 63 -0.80 7.85 8.92
C VAL A 63 -1.21 9.19 8.31
N ALA A 64 -0.40 10.24 8.43
CA ALA A 64 -0.64 11.50 7.72
C ALA A 64 -0.52 11.33 6.20
N SER A 65 0.48 10.59 5.71
CA SER A 65 0.58 10.27 4.28
C SER A 65 -0.62 9.46 3.78
N VAL A 66 -1.10 8.52 4.59
CA VAL A 66 -2.31 7.74 4.29
C VAL A 66 -3.52 8.67 4.10
N ARG A 67 -3.78 9.55 5.08
CA ARG A 67 -4.90 10.49 5.03
C ARG A 67 -4.85 11.42 3.81
N ILE A 68 -3.67 11.95 3.47
CA ILE A 68 -3.49 12.81 2.29
C ILE A 68 -3.80 12.05 1.00
N ALA A 69 -3.28 10.83 0.84
CA ALA A 69 -3.51 10.03 -0.36
C ALA A 69 -4.99 9.65 -0.51
N LEU A 70 -5.64 9.28 0.60
CA LEU A 70 -7.05 8.91 0.62
C LEU A 70 -7.98 10.11 0.34
N ASP A 71 -7.69 11.30 0.89
CA ASP A 71 -8.50 12.50 0.62
C ASP A 71 -8.46 12.91 -0.86
N GLN A 72 -7.31 12.75 -1.52
CA GLN A 72 -7.19 12.98 -2.97
C GLN A 72 -7.98 11.95 -3.79
N ALA A 73 -8.02 10.70 -3.34
CA ALA A 73 -8.64 9.59 -4.07
C ALA A 73 -10.15 9.40 -3.78
N LYS A 74 -10.73 10.13 -2.81
CA LYS A 74 -12.04 9.86 -2.21
C LYS A 74 -13.21 9.71 -3.20
N ASP A 75 -13.18 10.42 -4.32
CA ASP A 75 -14.25 10.39 -5.33
C ASP A 75 -14.03 9.32 -6.41
N ARG A 76 -12.97 8.50 -6.30
CA ARG A 76 -12.50 7.56 -7.34
C ARG A 76 -12.01 6.23 -6.77
N LEU A 77 -12.66 5.72 -5.72
CA LEU A 77 -12.18 4.52 -5.00
C LEU A 77 -12.61 3.18 -5.62
N ASP A 78 -13.32 3.20 -6.75
CA ASP A 78 -13.68 1.97 -7.45
C ASP A 78 -12.43 1.27 -8.02
N GLY A 79 -12.25 -0.01 -7.70
CA GLY A 79 -11.05 -0.77 -8.02
C GLY A 79 -9.76 -0.23 -7.36
N ALA A 80 -9.86 0.67 -6.38
CA ALA A 80 -8.68 1.32 -5.80
C ALA A 80 -7.94 0.42 -4.81
N VAL A 81 -6.60 0.49 -4.90
CA VAL A 81 -5.64 -0.17 -4.02
C VAL A 81 -4.65 0.84 -3.46
N LEU A 82 -3.98 0.49 -2.38
CA LEU A 82 -2.98 1.35 -1.75
C LEU A 82 -1.62 0.65 -1.68
N ALA A 83 -0.56 1.35 -2.08
CA ALA A 83 0.81 0.92 -1.84
C ALA A 83 1.49 1.81 -0.81
N SER A 84 2.29 1.18 0.06
CA SER A 84 3.08 1.81 1.09
C SER A 84 4.55 1.49 0.89
N ASP A 85 5.39 2.52 0.77
CA ASP A 85 6.82 2.37 0.46
C ASP A 85 7.62 1.59 1.53
N ALA A 86 7.06 1.54 2.75
CA ALA A 86 7.56 0.79 3.88
C ALA A 86 6.42 0.10 4.65
N PHE A 87 6.78 -0.72 5.63
CA PHE A 87 5.82 -1.35 6.51
C PHE A 87 4.99 -0.32 7.31
N PHE A 88 3.76 -0.70 7.69
CA PHE A 88 2.97 0.03 8.67
C PHE A 88 3.50 -0.25 10.09
N PRO A 89 3.84 0.80 10.86
CA PRO A 89 4.32 0.62 12.22
C PRO A 89 3.20 0.25 13.20
N PHE A 90 1.95 0.62 12.89
CA PHE A 90 0.77 0.44 13.73
C PHE A 90 -0.48 0.17 12.87
N ALA A 91 -1.45 -0.53 13.45
CA ALA A 91 -2.69 -0.92 12.78
C ALA A 91 -3.64 0.25 12.45
N ASP A 92 -3.43 1.43 13.05
CA ASP A 92 -4.21 2.65 12.79
C ASP A 92 -4.19 3.05 11.29
N ASN A 93 -3.07 2.83 10.61
CA ASN A 93 -2.95 3.05 9.17
C ASN A 93 -3.97 2.20 8.40
N VAL A 94 -4.13 0.93 8.78
CA VAL A 94 -5.06 0.00 8.11
C VAL A 94 -6.51 0.36 8.43
N GLU A 95 -6.78 0.83 9.65
CA GLU A 95 -8.11 1.29 10.05
C GLU A 95 -8.56 2.54 9.26
N GLU A 96 -7.68 3.51 9.06
CA GLU A 96 -7.94 4.68 8.22
C GLU A 96 -8.24 4.29 6.77
N ILE A 97 -7.49 3.31 6.22
CA ILE A 97 -7.71 2.81 4.86
C ILE A 97 -9.07 2.11 4.76
N ALA A 98 -9.42 1.30 5.74
CA ALA A 98 -10.67 0.55 5.77
C ALA A 98 -11.92 1.43 5.75
N ALA A 99 -11.83 2.66 6.30
CA ALA A 99 -12.93 3.61 6.31
C ALA A 99 -13.29 4.18 4.92
N THR A 100 -12.47 3.98 3.89
CA THR A 100 -12.62 4.66 2.59
C THR A 100 -13.22 3.80 1.49
N GLY A 101 -13.04 2.48 1.54
CA GLY A 101 -13.50 1.56 0.48
C GLY A 101 -12.37 0.86 -0.27
N VAL A 102 -11.11 1.26 -0.08
CA VAL A 102 -9.93 0.53 -0.58
C VAL A 102 -9.97 -0.94 -0.12
N LYS A 103 -9.78 -1.88 -1.06
CA LYS A 103 -9.92 -3.32 -0.81
C LYS A 103 -8.62 -4.12 -0.86
N ALA A 104 -7.53 -3.52 -1.33
CA ALA A 104 -6.23 -4.17 -1.31
C ALA A 104 -5.09 -3.21 -0.95
N ILE A 105 -4.10 -3.73 -0.22
CA ILE A 105 -2.92 -3.02 0.23
C ILE A 105 -1.66 -3.82 -0.11
N ILE A 106 -0.59 -3.16 -0.56
CA ILE A 106 0.74 -3.75 -0.75
C ILE A 106 1.79 -2.98 0.04
N GLN A 107 2.68 -3.70 0.72
CA GLN A 107 3.79 -3.16 1.51
C GLN A 107 4.95 -4.17 1.61
N PRO A 108 6.13 -3.80 2.13
CA PRO A 108 7.22 -4.77 2.33
C PRO A 108 6.94 -5.83 3.40
N GLY A 109 6.26 -5.45 4.50
CA GLY A 109 6.30 -6.20 5.75
C GLY A 109 7.62 -6.02 6.51
N GLY A 110 7.83 -6.79 7.57
CA GLY A 110 9.02 -6.75 8.43
C GLY A 110 8.86 -5.94 9.72
N SER A 111 7.65 -5.52 10.08
CA SER A 111 7.38 -4.89 11.38
C SER A 111 7.28 -5.96 12.47
N VAL A 112 7.79 -5.65 13.67
CA VAL A 112 7.51 -6.46 14.87
C VAL A 112 6.01 -6.51 15.21
N ARG A 113 5.22 -5.60 14.62
CA ARG A 113 3.76 -5.48 14.76
C ARG A 113 2.99 -5.83 13.49
N ASP A 114 3.59 -6.52 12.52
CA ASP A 114 2.91 -6.88 11.27
C ASP A 114 1.57 -7.60 11.54
N GLN A 115 1.54 -8.48 12.54
CA GLN A 115 0.33 -9.23 12.89
C GLN A 115 -0.84 -8.31 13.27
N GLU A 116 -0.59 -7.15 13.89
CA GLU A 116 -1.65 -6.18 14.23
C GLU A 116 -2.28 -5.60 12.95
N SER A 117 -1.45 -5.26 11.97
CA SER A 117 -1.90 -4.73 10.68
C SER A 117 -2.64 -5.79 9.85
N ILE A 118 -2.13 -7.03 9.85
CA ILE A 118 -2.78 -8.18 9.17
C ILE A 118 -4.15 -8.46 9.79
N ASN A 119 -4.23 -8.51 11.12
CA ASN A 119 -5.49 -8.73 11.82
C ASN A 119 -6.52 -7.62 11.52
N MET A 120 -6.07 -6.37 11.44
CA MET A 120 -6.94 -5.25 11.09
C MET A 120 -7.42 -5.33 9.64
N ALA A 121 -6.56 -5.71 8.70
CA ALA A 121 -6.95 -5.91 7.31
C ALA A 121 -7.96 -7.07 7.18
N ASP A 122 -7.72 -8.18 7.87
CA ASP A 122 -8.65 -9.31 7.94
C ASP A 122 -10.02 -8.90 8.50
N LYS A 123 -10.03 -8.10 9.57
CA LYS A 123 -11.27 -7.59 10.19
C LYS A 123 -12.14 -6.82 9.20
N TYR A 124 -11.53 -6.04 8.32
CA TYR A 124 -12.23 -5.21 7.32
C TYR A 124 -12.35 -5.87 5.94
N GLY A 125 -11.90 -7.12 5.78
CA GLY A 125 -11.92 -7.82 4.50
C GLY A 125 -11.07 -7.13 3.44
N ILE A 126 -9.87 -6.68 3.82
CA ILE A 126 -8.88 -6.08 2.92
C ILE A 126 -7.83 -7.14 2.60
N ALA A 127 -7.47 -7.28 1.32
CA ALA A 127 -6.34 -8.10 0.92
C ALA A 127 -5.03 -7.34 1.22
N MET A 128 -4.08 -7.98 1.89
CA MET A 128 -2.76 -7.41 2.17
C MET A 128 -1.67 -8.28 1.57
N VAL A 129 -0.77 -7.64 0.82
CA VAL A 129 0.34 -8.27 0.10
C VAL A 129 1.67 -7.77 0.65
N PHE A 130 2.56 -8.71 1.00
CA PHE A 130 3.92 -8.43 1.44
C PHE A 130 4.91 -8.72 0.30
N THR A 131 5.78 -7.76 0.01
CA THR A 131 6.80 -7.88 -1.05
C THR A 131 8.17 -8.30 -0.54
N GLY A 132 8.47 -8.08 0.75
CA GLY A 132 9.79 -8.31 1.34
C GLY A 132 10.86 -7.28 0.95
N VAL A 133 10.54 -6.31 0.09
CA VAL A 133 11.48 -5.30 -0.43
C VAL A 133 10.98 -3.91 -0.06
N ARG A 134 11.86 -3.04 0.44
CA ARG A 134 11.53 -1.68 0.87
C ARG A 134 12.08 -0.64 -0.11
N HIS A 135 11.25 0.33 -0.51
CA HIS A 135 11.66 1.44 -1.37
C HIS A 135 11.75 2.74 -0.56
N PHE A 136 12.94 3.08 -0.06
CA PHE A 136 13.16 4.35 0.62
C PHE A 136 13.67 5.42 -0.34
N ARG A 137 13.01 6.59 -0.33
CA ARG A 137 13.42 7.75 -1.13
C ARG A 137 13.36 9.04 -0.31
N HIS A 138 14.49 9.74 -0.18
CA HIS A 138 14.62 11.04 0.50
C HIS A 138 14.43 12.21 -0.50
#